data_AF-A0A3P6TU26-F1
#
_entry.id   AF-A0A3P6TU26-F1
#
_cell.length_a   1.000
_cell.length_b   1.000
_cell.length_c   1.000
_cell.angle_alpha   90.00
_cell.angle_beta   90.00
_cell.angle_gamma   90.00
#
_symmetry.space_group_name_H-M   'P 1'
#
loop_
_entity.id
_entity.type
_entity.pdbx_description
1 polymer ?
#
loop_
_entity_poly.entity_id
_entity_poly.type
_entity_poly.pdbx_seq_one_letter_code
_entity_poly.pdbx_strand_id
1 'polypeptide(L)'
;MANARIVDYPIVYCNEGFAKLTGYNRVDIMQKSGSCAYLYGDQTSEEMKNRLMSALDNHTKEQLEILLYKKNRSPLWLMVHVAPVVNERAEVILILLTFRDITPLKTPLEDEESNKGGLSKIYVF
;
A
#
# COMPACT_ATOMS: atom_id res chain seq x y z
N MET A 1 -4.99 -8.42 1.51
CA MET A 1 -3.83 -9.28 1.68
C MET A 1 -3.45 -9.69 0.29
N ALA A 2 -2.17 -9.92 0.04
CA ALA A 2 -1.69 -10.47 -1.21
C ALA A 2 -1.41 -11.96 -1.03
N ASN A 3 -1.65 -12.77 -2.06
CA ASN A 3 -1.28 -14.18 -2.04
C ASN A 3 0.23 -14.33 -2.27
N ALA A 4 0.96 -14.83 -1.27
CA ALA A 4 2.43 -14.95 -1.34
C ALA A 4 2.90 -16.04 -2.31
N ARG A 5 2.01 -16.95 -2.73
CA ARG A 5 2.37 -18.18 -3.45
C ARG A 5 2.07 -18.13 -4.94
N ILE A 6 1.58 -16.99 -5.42
CA ILE A 6 1.19 -16.79 -6.82
C ILE A 6 2.00 -15.61 -7.36
N VAL A 7 2.47 -15.75 -8.59
CA VAL A 7 3.18 -14.70 -9.33
C VAL A 7 2.39 -13.39 -9.30
N ASP A 8 3.10 -12.28 -9.20
CA ASP A 8 2.57 -10.91 -9.04
C ASP A 8 1.84 -10.62 -7.72
N TYR A 9 1.75 -11.59 -6.80
CA TYR A 9 1.18 -11.40 -5.47
C TYR A 9 -0.26 -10.85 -5.54
N PRO A 10 -1.21 -11.56 -6.19
CA PRO A 10 -2.54 -11.02 -6.44
C PRO A 10 -3.24 -10.67 -5.13
N ILE A 11 -3.89 -9.51 -5.11
CA ILE A 11 -4.65 -9.02 -3.97
C ILE A 11 -5.91 -9.89 -3.81
N VAL A 12 -5.97 -10.63 -2.70
CA VAL A 12 -7.09 -11.51 -2.33
C VAL A 12 -8.02 -10.88 -1.29
N TYR A 13 -7.65 -9.74 -0.74
CA TYR A 13 -8.49 -8.93 0.15
C TYR A 13 -8.05 -7.47 0.09
N CYS A 14 -8.98 -6.53 0.15
CA CYS A 14 -8.71 -5.10 0.27
C CYS A 14 -9.84 -4.49 1.08
N ASN A 15 -9.52 -3.69 2.10
CA ASN A 15 -10.55 -3.00 2.85
C ASN A 15 -11.17 -1.83 2.05
N GLU A 16 -12.41 -1.46 2.39
CA GLU A 16 -13.13 -0.33 1.76
C GLU A 16 -12.39 1.00 1.91
N GLY A 17 -11.67 1.19 3.01
CA GLY A 17 -10.92 2.41 3.27
C GLY A 17 -9.86 2.66 2.18
N PHE A 18 -9.12 1.62 1.78
CA PHE A 18 -8.09 1.76 0.75
C PHE A 18 -8.69 2.08 -0.62
N ALA A 19 -9.80 1.40 -0.97
CA ALA A 19 -10.51 1.64 -2.22
C ALA A 19 -10.92 3.13 -2.33
N LYS A 20 -11.55 3.65 -1.27
CA LYS A 20 -11.91 5.08 -1.16
C LYS A 20 -10.70 6.01 -1.23
N LEU A 21 -9.61 5.67 -0.53
CA LEU A 21 -8.39 6.49 -0.50
C LEU A 21 -7.77 6.66 -1.88
N THR A 22 -7.73 5.58 -2.67
CA THR A 22 -7.11 5.56 -3.99
C THR A 22 -8.06 5.96 -5.12
N GLY A 23 -9.37 6.02 -4.85
CA GLY A 23 -10.40 6.32 -5.84
C GLY A 23 -10.70 5.16 -6.79
N TYR A 24 -10.22 3.95 -6.48
CA TYR A 24 -10.56 2.73 -7.21
C TYR A 24 -11.71 2.01 -6.50
N ASN A 25 -12.52 1.28 -7.28
CA ASN A 25 -13.48 0.37 -6.67
C ASN A 25 -12.75 -0.87 -6.14
N ARG A 26 -13.26 -1.50 -5.09
CA ARG A 26 -12.68 -2.75 -4.56
C ARG A 26 -12.52 -3.80 -5.66
N VAL A 27 -13.52 -3.95 -6.55
CA VAL A 27 -13.48 -4.87 -7.69
C VAL A 27 -12.36 -4.56 -8.68
N ASP A 28 -11.95 -3.30 -8.81
CA ASP A 28 -10.82 -2.91 -9.66
C ASP A 28 -9.49 -3.31 -9.01
N ILE A 29 -9.44 -3.42 -7.67
CA ILE A 29 -8.21 -3.70 -6.90
C ILE A 29 -7.98 -5.20 -6.73
N MET A 30 -9.03 -5.98 -6.52
CA MET A 30 -8.92 -7.43 -6.36
C MET A 30 -8.19 -8.04 -7.57
N GLN A 31 -7.34 -9.03 -7.33
CA GLN A 31 -6.51 -9.70 -8.33
C GLN A 31 -5.43 -8.84 -9.02
N LYS A 32 -5.36 -7.53 -8.77
CA LYS A 32 -4.17 -6.75 -9.15
C LYS A 32 -2.97 -7.14 -8.29
N SER A 33 -1.78 -6.80 -8.76
CA SER A 33 -0.54 -7.07 -8.03
C SER A 33 -0.47 -6.33 -6.69
N GLY A 34 -0.02 -7.05 -5.66
CA GLY A 34 0.27 -6.51 -4.32
C GLY A 34 1.42 -5.49 -4.30
N SER A 35 2.24 -5.44 -5.35
CA SER A 35 3.24 -4.36 -5.56
C SER A 35 2.62 -2.98 -5.77
N CYS A 36 1.29 -2.91 -5.97
CA CYS A 36 0.58 -1.66 -6.23
C CYS A 36 1.04 -0.94 -7.51
N ALA A 37 1.63 -1.64 -8.49
CA ALA A 37 2.17 -1.03 -9.70
C ALA A 37 1.15 -0.18 -10.49
N TYR A 38 -0.15 -0.50 -10.36
CA TYR A 38 -1.25 0.28 -10.94
C TYR A 38 -1.47 1.66 -10.30
N LEU A 39 -0.80 1.95 -9.19
CA LEU A 39 -0.79 3.25 -8.49
C LEU A 39 0.50 4.03 -8.74
N TYR A 40 1.44 3.50 -9.53
CA TYR A 40 2.66 4.24 -9.87
C TYR A 40 2.35 5.41 -10.81
N GLY A 41 3.19 6.44 -10.73
CA GLY A 41 3.22 7.55 -11.67
C GLY A 41 4.63 8.10 -11.82
N ASP A 42 4.75 9.22 -12.52
CA ASP A 42 6.02 9.72 -13.06
C ASP A 42 7.07 10.01 -11.98
N GLN A 43 6.63 10.43 -10.79
CA GLN A 43 7.52 10.73 -9.66
C GLN A 43 7.61 9.61 -8.62
N THR A 44 7.02 8.44 -8.87
CA THR A 44 7.18 7.29 -7.97
C THR A 44 8.63 6.80 -8.06
N SER A 45 9.38 6.90 -6.96
CA SER A 45 10.79 6.52 -6.89
C SER A 45 11.04 5.06 -7.27
N GLU A 46 11.94 4.81 -8.21
CA GLU A 46 12.41 3.47 -8.59
C GLU A 46 13.04 2.72 -7.41
N GLU A 47 13.77 3.42 -6.55
CA GLU A 47 14.34 2.83 -5.34
C GLU A 47 13.24 2.25 -4.43
N MET A 48 12.15 3.01 -4.23
CA MET A 48 11.05 2.56 -3.38
C MET A 48 10.24 1.43 -4.04
N LYS A 49 10.07 1.45 -5.37
CA LYS A 49 9.47 0.32 -6.12
C LYS A 49 10.27 -0.96 -5.92
N ASN A 50 11.59 -0.87 -6.05
CA ASN A 50 12.50 -2.01 -5.91
C ASN A 50 12.53 -2.53 -4.47
N ARG A 51 12.50 -1.66 -3.46
CA ARG A 51 12.40 -2.06 -2.05
C ARG A 51 11.10 -2.78 -1.75
N LEU A 52 9.96 -2.25 -2.23
CA LEU A 52 8.67 -2.89 -2.07
C LEU A 52 8.65 -4.27 -2.73
N MET A 53 9.10 -4.36 -3.98
CA MET A 53 9.15 -5.64 -4.71
C MET A 53 10.09 -6.64 -4.02
N SER A 54 11.28 -6.20 -3.61
CA SER A 54 12.24 -7.05 -2.87
C SER A 54 11.65 -7.58 -1.56
N ALA A 55 10.84 -6.79 -0.85
CA ALA A 55 10.16 -7.25 0.36
C ALA A 55 9.10 -8.32 0.06
N LEU A 56 8.38 -8.20 -1.05
CA LEU A 56 7.43 -9.20 -1.53
C LEU A 56 8.16 -10.48 -1.95
N ASP A 57 9.18 -10.38 -2.80
CA ASP A 57 9.94 -11.51 -3.35
C ASP A 57 10.68 -12.32 -2.29
N ASN A 58 11.28 -11.63 -1.31
CA ASN A 58 12.06 -12.28 -0.27
C ASN A 58 11.23 -12.63 0.97
N HIS A 59 9.92 -12.34 0.96
CA HIS A 59 9.04 -12.47 2.12
C HIS A 59 9.65 -11.83 3.39
N THR A 60 10.13 -10.60 3.29
CA THR A 60 10.74 -9.88 4.41
C THR A 60 9.80 -8.83 4.98
N LYS A 61 9.98 -8.51 6.26
CA LYS A 61 9.32 -7.36 6.89
C LYS A 61 10.02 -6.09 6.41
N GLU A 62 9.25 -5.10 6.00
CA GLU A 62 9.77 -3.84 5.49
C GLU A 62 8.80 -2.69 5.83
N GLN A 63 9.36 -1.50 6.05
CA GLN A 63 8.60 -0.27 6.16
C GLN A 63 9.24 0.82 5.28
N LEU A 64 8.46 1.39 4.38
CA LEU A 64 8.92 2.39 3.42
C LEU A 64 7.88 3.47 3.19
N GLU A 65 8.33 4.65 2.75
CA GLU A 65 7.48 5.72 2.27
C GLU A 65 7.53 5.76 0.74
N ILE A 66 6.38 5.78 0.08
CA ILE A 66 6.30 5.79 -1.38
C ILE A 66 5.24 6.78 -1.86
N LEU A 67 5.60 7.54 -2.89
CA LEU A 67 4.69 8.41 -3.61
C LEU A 67 3.91 7.59 -4.66
N LEU A 68 2.61 7.49 -4.46
CA LEU A 68 1.67 6.84 -5.36
C LEU A 68 0.65 7.84 -5.89
N TYR A 69 -0.18 7.38 -6.83
CA TYR A 69 -1.15 8.20 -7.53
C TYR A 69 -2.54 7.56 -7.45
N LYS A 70 -3.52 8.38 -7.05
CA LYS A 70 -4.93 8.00 -7.10
C LYS A 70 -5.39 7.80 -8.54
N LYS A 71 -6.59 7.21 -8.74
CA LYS A 71 -7.20 7.01 -10.07
C LYS A 71 -7.30 8.30 -10.88
N ASN A 72 -7.55 9.43 -10.22
CA ASN A 72 -7.61 10.77 -10.82
C ASN A 72 -6.23 11.44 -11.00
N ARG A 73 -5.13 10.71 -10.79
CA ARG A 73 -3.74 11.18 -10.88
C ARG A 73 -3.30 12.19 -9.81
N SER A 74 -4.06 12.42 -8.75
CA SER A 74 -3.55 13.23 -7.63
C SER A 74 -2.50 12.45 -6.82
N PRO A 75 -1.44 13.10 -6.33
CA PRO A 75 -0.40 12.46 -5.53
C PRO A 75 -0.94 11.98 -4.17
N LEU A 76 -0.38 10.88 -3.67
CA LEU A 76 -0.71 10.26 -2.40
C LEU A 76 0.57 9.67 -1.80
N TRP A 77 1.05 10.26 -0.71
CA TRP A 77 2.18 9.71 0.03
C TRP A 77 1.71 8.66 1.03
N LEU A 78 2.23 7.45 0.90
CA LEU A 78 1.87 6.33 1.77
C LEU A 78 3.11 5.81 2.49
N MET A 79 2.99 5.65 3.80
CA MET A 79 3.86 4.77 4.55
C MET A 79 3.29 3.35 4.46
N VAL A 80 4.04 2.45 3.85
CA VAL A 80 3.69 1.04 3.63
C VAL A 80 4.47 0.19 4.60
N HIS A 81 3.78 -0.72 5.28
CA HIS A 81 4.41 -1.77 6.07
C HIS A 81 4.00 -3.13 5.50
N VAL A 82 5.01 -3.95 5.19
CA VAL A 82 4.91 -5.27 4.59
C VAL A 82 5.20 -6.31 5.66
N ALA A 83 4.29 -7.26 5.86
CA ALA A 83 4.42 -8.31 6.85
C ALA A 83 4.01 -9.68 6.28
N PRO A 84 4.94 -10.63 6.14
CA PRO A 84 4.62 -12.00 5.76
C PRO A 84 3.76 -12.68 6.83
N VAL A 85 2.78 -13.47 6.39
CA VAL A 85 1.91 -14.29 7.25
C VAL A 85 2.23 -15.74 6.99
N VAL A 86 2.68 -16.43 8.05
CA VAL A 86 3.04 -17.85 8.00
C VAL A 86 1.94 -18.74 8.55
N ASN A 87 1.84 -19.96 8.03
CA ASN A 87 0.97 -21.00 8.59
C ASN A 87 1.69 -21.80 9.69
N GLU A 88 1.02 -22.81 10.24
CA GLU A 88 1.56 -23.71 11.28
C GLU A 88 2.79 -24.51 10.82
N ARG A 89 3.05 -24.61 9.51
CA ARG A 89 4.21 -25.28 8.92
C ARG A 89 5.37 -24.32 8.61
N ALA A 90 5.32 -23.09 9.12
CA ALA A 90 6.26 -22.01 8.83
C ALA A 90 6.36 -21.62 7.34
N GLU A 91 5.34 -21.93 6.54
CA GLU A 91 5.26 -21.52 5.13
C GLU A 91 4.59 -20.15 5.03
N VAL A 92 5.17 -19.22 4.27
CA VAL A 92 4.54 -17.93 3.98
C VAL A 92 3.38 -18.16 3.00
N ILE A 93 2.16 -17.84 3.44
CA ILE A 93 0.93 -18.08 2.66
C ILE A 93 0.30 -16.78 2.14
N LEU A 94 0.44 -15.69 2.89
CA LEU A 94 -0.11 -14.38 2.58
C LEU A 94 0.91 -13.31 2.93
N ILE A 95 0.76 -12.14 2.33
CA ILE A 95 1.47 -10.93 2.71
C ILE A 95 0.43 -9.90 3.12
N LEU A 96 0.55 -9.40 4.35
CA LEU A 96 -0.21 -8.28 4.87
C LEU A 96 0.51 -6.99 4.46
N LEU A 97 -0.20 -6.12 3.74
CA LEU A 97 0.28 -4.76 3.47
C LEU A 97 -0.59 -3.78 4.25
N THR A 98 0.01 -2.92 5.06
CA THR A 98 -0.72 -1.84 5.73
C THR A 98 -0.24 -0.51 5.22
N PHE A 99 -1.17 0.40 4.95
CA PHE A 99 -0.90 1.72 4.39
C PHE A 99 -1.38 2.79 5.35
N ARG A 100 -0.56 3.83 5.53
CA ARG A 100 -0.93 5.04 6.25
C ARG A 100 -0.77 6.23 5.32
N ASP A 101 -1.81 7.04 5.21
CA ASP A 101 -1.73 8.31 4.50
C ASP A 101 -0.88 9.31 5.29
N ILE A 102 0.25 9.69 4.72
CA ILE A 102 1.19 10.68 5.25
C ILE A 102 1.27 11.91 4.34
N THR A 103 0.38 12.03 3.34
CA THR A 103 0.30 13.20 2.45
C THR A 103 0.21 14.52 3.21
N PRO A 104 -0.59 14.65 4.29
CA PRO A 104 -0.66 15.88 5.08
C PRO A 104 0.68 16.30 5.71
N LEU A 105 1.61 15.35 5.90
CA LEU A 105 2.93 15.63 6.46
C LEU A 105 3.95 16.10 5.40
N LYS A 106 3.59 15.99 4.11
CA LYS A 106 4.46 16.31 2.96
C LYS A 106 4.03 17.59 2.24
N THR A 107 2.78 18.00 2.39
CA THR A 107 2.29 19.30 1.91
C THR A 107 2.73 20.41 2.88
N PRO A 108 3.21 21.56 2.40
CA PRO A 108 3.39 22.75 3.23
C PRO A 108 2.08 23.09 3.96
N LEU A 109 2.18 23.56 5.20
CA LEU A 109 1.05 23.89 6.07
C LEU A 109 0.14 24.96 5.41
N GLU A 110 -0.91 24.52 4.74
CA GLU A 110 -2.11 25.35 4.52
C GLU A 110 -3.25 24.70 5.32
N ASP A 111 -3.72 25.46 6.31
CA ASP A 111 -4.87 25.26 7.20
C ASP A 111 -4.77 24.22 8.34
N GLU A 112 -4.45 24.74 9.55
CA GLU A 112 -4.42 24.04 10.84
C GLU A 112 -5.79 23.53 11.36
N GLU A 113 -6.89 23.68 10.62
CA GLU A 113 -8.22 23.24 11.08
C GLU A 113 -8.52 21.75 10.86
N SER A 114 -7.70 21.02 10.09
CA SER A 114 -7.91 19.57 9.84
C SER A 114 -7.19 18.65 10.83
N ASN A 115 -6.36 19.20 11.74
CA ASN A 115 -5.40 18.40 12.53
C ASN A 115 -5.94 17.87 13.87
N LYS A 116 -7.26 17.96 14.10
CA LYS A 116 -7.92 17.46 15.32
C LYS A 116 -9.09 16.53 14.98
N GLY A 117 -8.82 15.29 14.53
CA GLY A 117 -9.94 14.37 14.33
C GLY A 117 -9.72 12.97 13.75
N GLY A 118 -8.50 12.52 13.44
CA GLY A 118 -8.32 11.20 12.85
C GLY A 118 -7.27 10.39 13.59
N LEU A 119 -7.65 9.32 14.30
CA LEU A 119 -6.74 8.17 14.41
C LEU A 119 -6.19 7.92 13.01
N SER A 120 -4.86 7.90 12.88
CA SER A 120 -4.18 7.73 11.60
C SER A 120 -4.76 6.49 10.93
N LYS A 121 -5.63 6.69 9.92
CA LYS A 121 -6.40 5.57 9.36
C LYS A 121 -5.42 4.60 8.73
N ILE A 122 -5.38 3.39 9.26
CA ILE A 122 -4.60 2.30 8.70
C ILE A 122 -5.49 1.60 7.68
N TYR A 123 -5.01 1.55 6.45
CA TYR A 123 -5.64 0.84 5.35
C TYR A 123 -4.96 -0.50 5.15
N VAL A 124 -5.70 -1.53 4.72
CA VAL A 124 -5.22 -2.92 4.78
C VAL A 124 -5.39 -3.60 3.43
N PHE A 125 -4.21 -3.83 2.84
CA PHE A 125 -3.71 -5.08 2.25
C PHE A 125 -4.02 -6.29 3.09
#